data_AF-A2EMZ1-F1
#
_entry.id   AF-A2EMZ1-F1
#
_cell.length_a   1.000
_cell.length_b   1.000
_cell.length_c   1.000
_cell.angle_alpha   90.00
_cell.angle_beta   90.00
_cell.angle_gamma   90.00
#
_symmetry.space_group_name_H-M   'P 1'
#
loop_
_entity.id
_entity.type
_entity.pdbx_description
1 polymer ?
#
loop_
_entity_poly.entity_id
_entity_poly.type
_entity_poly.pdbx_seq_one_letter_code
_entity_poly.pdbx_strand_id
1 'polypeptide(L)'
;MKEGKVQPQKSLPIRIYELWPNFKAWCAAGDPPPQTQVKSLYLMVFLLVFGITTGTIWILSTFFNYFQGSIEHTWIFLFASFITLLPGVYALDISYHCWRRHRGYDWWIIPHFE
;
A
#
# COMPACT_ATOMS: atom_id res chain seq x y z
N MET A 1 23.83 32.18 35.48
CA MET A 1 23.08 31.53 34.38
C MET A 1 24.00 30.50 33.75
N LYS A 2 23.65 29.20 33.77
CA LYS A 2 24.45 28.15 33.12
C LYS A 2 23.89 27.95 31.72
N GLU A 3 24.67 28.32 30.71
CA GLU A 3 24.34 28.07 29.30
C GLU A 3 24.32 26.55 29.05
N GLY A 4 23.13 26.00 28.82
CA GLY A 4 22.96 24.64 28.36
C GLY A 4 23.41 24.53 26.91
N LYS A 5 24.54 23.87 26.67
CA LYS A 5 25.01 23.54 25.32
C LYS A 5 24.01 22.57 24.67
N VAL A 6 23.23 23.06 23.70
CA VAL A 6 22.44 22.24 22.79
C VAL A 6 23.41 21.42 21.95
N GLN A 7 23.45 20.11 22.16
CA GLN A 7 24.27 19.21 21.35
C GLN A 7 23.71 19.15 19.91
N PRO A 8 24.55 19.26 18.88
CA PRO A 8 24.10 19.22 17.50
C PRO A 8 23.58 17.82 17.17
N GLN A 9 22.30 17.73 16.82
CA GLN A 9 21.63 16.56 16.30
C GLN A 9 22.31 16.15 14.97
N LYS A 10 23.27 15.23 15.06
CA LYS A 10 23.99 14.68 13.91
C LYS A 10 22.99 13.88 13.06
N SER A 11 22.67 14.38 11.88
CA SER A 11 21.98 13.63 10.82
C SER A 11 22.87 12.46 10.39
N LEU A 12 22.61 11.28 10.97
CA LEU A 12 23.31 10.05 10.61
C LEU A 12 22.82 9.56 9.23
N PRO A 13 23.73 9.16 8.32
CA PRO A 13 23.35 8.45 7.12
C PRO A 13 22.75 7.11 7.52
N ILE A 14 21.45 6.92 7.23
CA ILE A 14 20.72 5.68 7.53
C ILE A 14 21.44 4.53 6.82
N ARG A 15 22.06 3.64 7.60
CA ARG A 15 22.83 2.52 7.07
C ARG A 15 21.85 1.40 6.70
N ILE A 16 21.78 1.05 5.41
CA ILE A 16 20.73 0.19 4.81
C ILE A 16 20.56 -1.17 5.52
N TYR A 17 21.61 -1.69 6.15
CA TYR A 17 21.53 -2.96 6.89
C TYR A 17 20.85 -2.81 8.27
N GLU A 18 20.70 -1.61 8.82
CA GLU A 18 19.91 -1.35 10.04
C GLU A 18 18.41 -1.23 9.74
N LEU A 19 18.03 -0.99 8.48
CA LEU A 19 16.63 -0.95 8.06
C LEU A 19 15.96 -2.33 8.15
N TRP A 20 16.67 -3.39 7.78
CA TRP A 20 16.11 -4.75 7.76
C TRP A 20 15.63 -5.28 9.12
N PRO A 21 16.44 -5.25 10.20
CA PRO A 21 15.98 -5.69 11.52
C PRO A 21 14.89 -4.79 12.09
N ASN A 22 14.97 -3.47 11.85
CA ASN A 22 13.93 -2.52 12.27
C ASN A 22 12.61 -2.79 11.54
N PHE A 23 12.65 -3.11 10.25
CA PHE A 23 11.49 -3.49 9.46
C PHE A 23 10.88 -4.80 9.96
N LYS A 24 11.70 -5.82 10.25
CA LYS A 24 11.20 -7.10 10.79
C LYS A 24 10.56 -6.92 12.17
N ALA A 25 11.20 -6.15 13.05
CA ALA A 25 10.64 -5.81 14.36
C ALA A 25 9.35 -5.00 14.23
N TRP A 26 9.30 -4.07 13.27
CA TRP A 26 8.10 -3.32 12.93
C TRP A 26 6.97 -4.24 12.48
N CYS A 27 7.21 -5.14 11.51
CA CYS A 27 6.25 -6.15 11.03
C CYS A 27 5.73 -7.09 12.15
N ALA A 28 6.59 -7.48 13.08
CA ALA A 28 6.23 -8.36 14.19
C ALA A 28 5.46 -7.66 15.32
N ALA A 29 5.42 -6.32 15.34
CA ALA A 29 4.80 -5.56 16.42
C ALA A 29 3.26 -5.46 16.32
N GLY A 30 2.67 -5.84 15.19
CA GLY A 30 1.22 -5.80 14.98
C GLY A 30 0.54 -7.16 15.12
N ASP A 31 -0.80 -7.15 15.13
CA ASP A 31 -1.57 -8.39 15.19
C ASP A 31 -1.57 -9.13 13.86
N PRO A 32 -1.31 -10.45 13.85
CA PRO A 32 -1.42 -11.23 12.63
C PRO A 32 -2.90 -11.33 12.18
N PRO A 33 -3.18 -11.31 10.86
CA PRO A 33 -4.53 -11.52 10.36
C PRO A 33 -5.02 -12.94 10.71
N PRO A 34 -6.31 -13.11 11.05
CA PRO A 34 -6.88 -14.43 11.28
C PRO A 34 -6.84 -15.28 10.00
N GLN A 35 -6.66 -16.60 10.13
CA GLN A 35 -6.51 -17.50 8.98
C GLN A 35 -7.70 -17.45 8.01
N THR A 36 -8.89 -17.15 8.51
CA THR A 36 -10.12 -16.99 7.73
C THR A 36 -10.05 -15.83 6.73
N GLN A 37 -9.19 -14.84 6.97
CA GLN A 37 -9.11 -13.61 6.16
C GLN A 37 -7.91 -13.59 5.22
N VAL A 38 -7.02 -14.58 5.32
CA VAL A 38 -5.81 -14.63 4.50
C VAL A 38 -6.16 -14.69 3.01
N LYS A 39 -7.20 -15.45 2.62
CA LYS A 39 -7.69 -15.51 1.23
C LYS A 39 -8.20 -14.15 0.75
N SER A 40 -9.02 -13.48 1.56
CA SER A 40 -9.50 -12.12 1.27
C SER A 40 -8.33 -11.16 1.08
N LEU A 41 -7.31 -11.24 1.94
CA LEU A 41 -6.14 -10.39 1.88
C LEU A 41 -5.33 -10.63 0.59
N TYR A 42 -5.19 -11.88 0.15
CA TYR A 42 -4.58 -12.19 -1.16
C TYR A 42 -5.37 -11.61 -2.33
N LEU A 43 -6.71 -11.71 -2.31
CA LEU A 43 -7.55 -11.12 -3.33
C LEU A 43 -7.39 -9.59 -3.38
N MET A 44 -7.30 -8.94 -2.21
CA MET A 44 -7.10 -7.49 -2.13
C MET A 44 -5.73 -7.06 -2.66
N VAL A 45 -4.67 -7.80 -2.33
CA VAL A 45 -3.33 -7.57 -2.89
C VAL A 45 -3.35 -7.76 -4.41
N PHE A 46 -4.02 -8.81 -4.90
CA PHE A 46 -4.19 -9.03 -6.33
C PHE A 46 -4.91 -7.86 -7.01
N LEU A 47 -6.03 -7.38 -6.45
CA LEU A 47 -6.77 -6.23 -6.97
C LEU A 47 -5.92 -4.96 -7.00
N LEU A 48 -5.08 -4.76 -5.99
CA LEU A 48 -4.19 -3.60 -5.89
C LEU A 48 -3.09 -3.67 -6.96
N VAL A 49 -2.44 -4.83 -7.12
CA VAL A 49 -1.43 -5.05 -8.17
C VAL A 49 -2.06 -4.92 -9.57
N PHE A 50 -3.24 -5.51 -9.77
CA PHE A 50 -3.98 -5.42 -11.02
C PHE A 50 -4.41 -3.98 -11.35
N GLY A 51 -4.90 -3.23 -10.35
CA GLY A 51 -5.27 -1.83 -10.50
C GLY A 51 -4.08 -0.93 -10.83
N ILE A 52 -2.94 -1.13 -10.16
CA ILE A 52 -1.71 -0.40 -10.45
C ILE A 52 -1.20 -0.72 -11.86
N THR A 53 -1.18 -2.01 -12.24
CA THR A 53 -0.69 -2.42 -13.58
C THR A 53 -1.58 -1.89 -14.70
N THR A 54 -2.90 -2.02 -14.59
CA THR A 54 -3.85 -1.45 -15.56
C THR A 54 -3.77 0.08 -15.62
N GLY A 55 -3.60 0.75 -14.47
CA GLY A 55 -3.40 2.20 -14.41
C GLY A 55 -2.08 2.64 -15.06
N THR A 56 -1.01 1.87 -14.86
CA THR A 56 0.29 2.11 -15.50
C THR A 56 0.20 1.93 -17.01
N ILE A 57 -0.51 0.90 -17.49
CA ILE A 57 -0.78 0.69 -18.91
C ILE A 57 -1.58 1.86 -19.48
N TRP A 58 -2.59 2.36 -18.76
CA TRP A 58 -3.35 3.54 -19.16
C TRP A 58 -2.46 4.79 -19.28
N ILE A 59 -1.58 5.03 -18.31
CA ILE A 59 -0.63 6.13 -18.33
C ILE A 59 0.28 5.99 -19.55
N LEU A 60 0.94 4.83 -19.72
CA LEU A 60 1.83 4.57 -20.85
C LEU A 60 1.11 4.75 -22.20
N SER A 61 -0.10 4.20 -22.33
CA SER A 61 -0.91 4.31 -23.54
C SER A 61 -1.27 5.76 -23.83
N THR A 62 -1.69 6.54 -22.83
CA THR A 62 -2.01 7.96 -22.99
C THR A 62 -0.80 8.76 -23.46
N PHE A 63 0.37 8.52 -22.87
CA PHE A 63 1.62 9.17 -23.28
C PHE A 63 2.06 8.72 -24.69
N PHE A 64 1.99 7.44 -25.02
CA PHE A 64 2.35 6.94 -26.36
C PHE A 64 1.39 7.40 -27.46
N ASN A 65 0.09 7.45 -27.18
CA ASN A 65 -0.93 7.93 -28.10
C ASN A 65 -0.71 9.40 -28.47
N TYR A 66 -0.17 10.21 -27.54
CA TYR A 66 0.21 11.59 -27.81
C TYR A 66 1.32 11.70 -28.88
N PHE A 67 2.16 10.68 -29.05
CA PHE A 67 3.32 10.71 -29.95
C PHE A 67 3.20 9.86 -31.22
N GLN A 68 2.39 8.78 -31.26
CA GLN A 68 2.52 7.77 -32.33
C GLN A 68 1.21 7.16 -32.89
N GLY A 69 0.05 7.68 -32.53
CA GLY A 69 -1.26 7.24 -33.05
C GLY A 69 -2.18 6.69 -31.96
N SER A 70 -3.50 6.82 -32.12
CA SER A 70 -4.49 6.63 -31.06
C SER A 70 -4.99 5.19 -30.91
N ILE A 71 -4.94 4.64 -29.70
CA ILE A 71 -5.75 3.50 -29.26
C ILE A 71 -7.17 4.01 -28.95
N GLU A 72 -8.18 3.49 -29.66
CA GLU A 72 -9.56 4.02 -29.62
C GLU A 72 -10.26 3.89 -28.26
N HIS A 73 -9.79 3.00 -27.37
CA HIS A 73 -10.53 2.63 -26.13
C HIS A 73 -9.65 2.64 -24.87
N THR A 74 -8.65 3.52 -24.79
CA THR A 74 -7.73 3.61 -23.65
C THR A 74 -8.47 3.86 -22.31
N TRP A 75 -9.62 4.55 -22.32
CA TRP A 75 -10.42 4.84 -21.13
C TRP A 75 -10.88 3.59 -20.34
N ILE A 76 -11.00 2.42 -21.00
CA ILE A 76 -11.38 1.16 -20.33
C ILE A 76 -10.33 0.77 -19.28
N PHE A 77 -9.05 0.97 -19.58
CA PHE A 77 -7.96 0.68 -18.64
C PHE A 77 -7.99 1.61 -17.43
N LEU A 78 -8.35 2.88 -17.63
CA LEU A 78 -8.55 3.82 -16.52
C LEU A 78 -9.68 3.37 -15.61
N PHE A 79 -10.83 3.01 -16.20
CA PHE A 79 -11.99 2.56 -15.44
C PHE A 79 -11.72 1.26 -14.68
N ALA A 80 -11.10 0.28 -15.35
CA ALA A 80 -10.68 -0.98 -14.72
C ALA A 80 -9.68 -0.74 -13.58
N SER A 81 -8.74 0.19 -13.77
CA SER A 81 -7.80 0.59 -12.73
C SER A 81 -8.54 1.15 -11.52
N PHE A 82 -9.43 2.13 -11.69
CA PHE A 82 -10.20 2.71 -10.58
C PHE A 82 -11.04 1.69 -9.82
N ILE A 83 -11.79 0.82 -10.52
CA ILE A 83 -12.65 -0.18 -9.87
C ILE A 83 -11.85 -1.18 -9.05
N THR A 84 -10.62 -1.49 -9.45
CA THR A 84 -9.79 -2.49 -8.77
C THR A 84 -8.88 -1.88 -7.71
N LEU A 85 -8.37 -0.66 -7.93
CA LEU A 85 -7.55 0.07 -6.95
C LEU A 85 -8.34 0.53 -5.74
N LEU A 86 -9.57 1.05 -5.92
CA LEU A 86 -10.38 1.56 -4.81
C LEU A 86 -10.60 0.53 -3.68
N PRO A 87 -11.15 -0.67 -3.96
CA PRO A 87 -11.31 -1.69 -2.92
C PRO A 87 -9.96 -2.19 -2.40
N GLY A 88 -8.92 -2.26 -3.26
CA GLY A 88 -7.58 -2.67 -2.85
C GLY A 88 -6.94 -1.71 -1.83
N VAL A 89 -6.98 -0.40 -2.10
CA VAL A 89 -6.44 0.64 -1.20
C VAL A 89 -7.25 0.73 0.08
N TYR A 90 -8.58 0.67 -0.01
CA TYR A 90 -9.44 0.64 1.16
C TYR A 90 -9.12 -0.55 2.07
N ALA A 91 -8.97 -1.75 1.50
CA ALA A 91 -8.61 -2.93 2.27
C ALA A 91 -7.20 -2.85 2.86
N LEU A 92 -6.23 -2.25 2.15
CA LEU A 92 -4.88 -2.05 2.65
C LEU A 92 -4.88 -1.10 3.86
N ASP A 93 -5.61 0.01 3.77
CA ASP A 93 -5.70 1.01 4.84
C ASP A 93 -6.33 0.42 6.11
N ILE A 94 -7.45 -0.30 5.96
CA ILE A 94 -8.08 -1.02 7.06
C ILE A 94 -7.14 -2.09 7.63
N SER A 95 -6.52 -2.91 6.78
CA SER A 95 -5.60 -3.95 7.23
C SER A 95 -4.42 -3.35 8.01
N TYR A 96 -3.94 -2.18 7.59
CA TYR A 96 -2.92 -1.43 8.30
C TYR A 96 -3.41 -0.96 9.68
N HIS A 97 -4.62 -0.40 9.77
CA HIS A 97 -5.20 0.02 11.05
C HIS A 97 -5.51 -1.15 12.00
N CYS A 98 -5.99 -2.28 11.48
CA CYS A 98 -6.18 -3.51 12.25
C CYS A 98 -4.84 -4.04 12.76
N TRP A 99 -3.82 -4.09 11.89
CA TRP A 99 -2.48 -4.51 12.25
C TRP A 99 -1.83 -3.60 13.32
N ARG A 100 -2.10 -2.28 13.27
CA ARG A 100 -1.64 -1.30 14.27
C ARG A 100 -2.51 -1.22 15.53
N ARG A 101 -3.58 -2.02 15.66
CA ARG A 101 -4.53 -2.02 16.79
C ARG A 101 -5.16 -0.65 17.05
N HIS A 102 -5.47 0.11 15.99
CA HIS A 102 -6.19 1.36 16.15
C HIS A 102 -7.59 1.09 16.70
N ARG A 103 -8.01 1.84 17.72
CA ARG A 103 -9.27 1.60 18.43
C ARG A 103 -10.45 1.77 17.47
N GLY A 104 -11.28 0.72 17.33
CA GLY A 104 -12.43 0.69 16.42
C GLY A 104 -12.18 -0.04 15.10
N TYR A 105 -10.95 -0.48 14.83
CA TYR A 105 -10.62 -1.34 13.69
C TYR A 105 -10.40 -2.76 14.18
N ASP A 106 -11.23 -3.67 13.67
CA ASP A 106 -11.12 -5.10 13.93
C ASP A 106 -11.00 -5.82 12.59
N TRP A 107 -10.24 -6.92 12.57
CA TRP A 107 -10.08 -7.77 11.41
C TRP A 107 -11.43 -8.18 10.82
N TRP A 108 -12.46 -8.38 11.65
CA TRP A 108 -13.81 -8.75 11.24
C TRP A 108 -14.51 -7.77 10.29
N ILE A 109 -14.02 -6.55 10.16
CA ILE A 109 -14.58 -5.55 9.22
C ILE A 109 -14.25 -5.89 7.76
N ILE A 110 -13.20 -6.69 7.52
CA ILE A 110 -12.77 -7.09 6.19
C ILE A 110 -13.75 -8.17 5.67
N PRO A 111 -14.30 -8.03 4.45
CA PRO A 111 -15.20 -9.03 3.89
C PRO A 111 -14.51 -10.38 3.76
N HIS A 112 -15.21 -11.43 4.21
CA HIS A 112 -14.73 -12.80 4.18
C HIS A 112 -15.16 -13.45 2.87
N PHE A 113 -14.21 -14.05 2.16
CA PHE A 113 -14.46 -14.86 0.98
C PHE A 113 -14.08 -16.30 1.32
N GLU A 114 -15.09 -17.17 1.41
CA GLU A 114 -14.91 -18.61 1.71
C GLU A 114 -14.28 -19.37 0.53
#